data_AF-A0A2E0WWZ1-F1
#
_entry.id   AF-A0A2E0WWZ1-F1
#
_cell.length_a   1.000
_cell.length_b   1.000
_cell.length_c   1.000
_cell.angle_alpha   90.00
_cell.angle_beta   90.00
_cell.angle_gamma   90.00
#
_symmetry.space_group_name_H-M   'P 1'
#
loop_
_entity.id
_entity.type
_entity.pdbx_description
1 polymer ?
#
loop_
_entity_poly.entity_id
_entity_poly.type
_entity_poly.pdbx_seq_one_letter_code
_entity_poly.pdbx_strand_id
1 'polypeptide(L)'
;MIRQVCLASCFAGLSAIAASLCPAADWQTADWHVVPSSSDALQRAAPIRNLVATANGTLLGTRTTGSTVQLLSSSNNGIDWDYATDIVANPSLQFGDPTLTVTGNGDILAAYRLLHPTAGWSIRMSRSTDGGQSWNVAGTIHNYTGTAGEFVGAPHFNTLSDGTLQVYYDSEFAAPGGNQYIAVKDGVWDDGSSAWSWTNERIVNTTAIGGAAVRDGLATVVNLGPDLDGAGDRLMVVTEAVGTLNGQGYNLIRAFQVENGGATQADWDNLLDSRVIYQSPLTDPQGHSYNAYAPYALRVGDGPVVVAFSTDEVLATENLPADLPSAAPRKRHSEIKFIQTTDSFESWSAPTTLWGVDHPEFVGDANSGDIYNYQIGLLELSSNDLLATLDMFDGKQLVFRPSLGGNTADFDESGLVDGADLLIWQRGVGLTGQTSTTTGDATGEGNVDAADLALWQQQYGGTTDPAAAGTSVPEPATAALALVAVLTLAVVPTRRRSWANRP
;
A
#
# COMPACT_ATOMS: atom_id res chain seq x y z
N MET A 1 58.09 19.66 1.54
CA MET A 1 58.99 18.66 2.16
C MET A 1 58.14 17.44 2.49
N ILE A 2 58.03 16.46 1.58
CA ILE A 2 58.82 15.22 1.57
C ILE A 2 58.86 14.55 2.95
N ARG A 3 58.12 13.44 3.10
CA ARG A 3 58.62 12.06 3.38
C ARG A 3 57.41 11.17 3.73
N GLN A 4 57.10 10.17 2.90
CA GLN A 4 57.57 8.77 3.01
C GLN A 4 56.91 8.01 4.18
N VAL A 5 56.58 6.73 4.17
CA VAL A 5 56.64 5.56 3.28
C VAL A 5 55.97 4.45 4.11
N CYS A 6 55.22 3.54 3.49
CA CYS A 6 55.39 2.08 3.69
C CYS A 6 54.56 1.30 2.66
N LEU A 7 55.25 0.87 1.61
CA LEU A 7 54.94 -0.36 0.87
C LEU A 7 55.05 -1.56 1.82
N ALA A 8 54.34 -2.66 1.56
CA ALA A 8 54.94 -3.85 0.92
C ALA A 8 54.13 -5.15 1.13
N SER A 9 53.64 -5.68 0.01
CA SER A 9 53.71 -7.09 -0.48
C SER A 9 53.11 -8.23 0.37
N CYS A 10 52.13 -9.01 -0.15
CA CYS A 10 52.18 -10.01 -1.23
C CYS A 10 52.55 -11.42 -0.71
N PHE A 11 51.64 -12.39 -0.83
CA PHE A 11 51.96 -13.78 -1.21
C PHE A 11 50.70 -14.49 -1.72
N ALA A 12 50.77 -14.96 -2.96
CA ALA A 12 49.84 -15.87 -3.60
C ALA A 12 50.27 -17.33 -3.36
N GLY A 13 49.31 -18.26 -3.37
CA GLY A 13 49.54 -19.70 -3.35
C GLY A 13 48.28 -20.48 -3.73
N LEU A 14 48.24 -20.93 -4.99
CA LEU A 14 47.18 -21.67 -5.67
C LEU A 14 46.95 -23.10 -5.11
N SER A 15 45.70 -23.59 -5.13
CA SER A 15 45.34 -24.81 -5.86
C SER A 15 43.81 -24.92 -6.05
N ALA A 16 43.41 -25.05 -7.32
CA ALA A 16 42.04 -25.24 -7.79
C ALA A 16 41.71 -26.74 -7.91
N ILE A 17 40.42 -27.09 -7.89
CA ILE A 17 39.80 -28.13 -8.74
C ILE A 17 38.27 -27.85 -8.88
N ALA A 18 37.87 -27.65 -10.15
CA ALA A 18 36.58 -27.88 -10.86
C ALA A 18 35.27 -27.25 -10.33
N ALA A 19 34.64 -26.27 -11.02
CA ALA A 19 33.88 -26.34 -12.30
C ALA A 19 32.67 -27.32 -12.21
N SER A 20 31.41 -27.02 -12.52
CA SER A 20 30.82 -26.05 -13.47
C SER A 20 29.28 -26.02 -13.34
N LEU A 21 28.65 -24.98 -13.93
CA LEU A 21 27.27 -24.87 -14.45
C LEU A 21 26.23 -24.14 -13.59
N CYS A 22 26.01 -22.86 -13.89
CA CYS A 22 24.72 -22.38 -14.40
C CYS A 22 24.93 -21.09 -15.23
N PRO A 23 24.31 -20.94 -16.41
CA PRO A 23 24.51 -19.79 -17.30
C PRO A 23 23.64 -18.60 -16.88
N ALA A 24 24.05 -17.41 -17.32
CA ALA A 24 23.26 -16.19 -17.28
C ALA A 24 21.88 -16.39 -17.95
N ALA A 25 20.84 -15.83 -17.32
CA ALA A 25 19.62 -15.45 -18.00
C ALA A 25 19.56 -13.91 -18.00
N ASP A 26 19.51 -13.38 -19.22
CA ASP A 26 19.29 -11.99 -19.56
C ASP A 26 17.99 -11.45 -18.93
N TRP A 27 18.07 -10.32 -18.23
CA TRP A 27 16.91 -9.47 -17.97
C TRP A 27 16.96 -8.27 -18.93
N GLN A 28 16.50 -8.49 -20.16
CA GLN A 28 16.16 -7.40 -21.06
C GLN A 28 14.70 -7.00 -20.87
N THR A 29 14.51 -5.69 -20.69
CA THR A 29 13.32 -4.88 -21.00
C THR A 29 11.99 -5.31 -20.36
N ALA A 30 11.67 -4.71 -19.20
CA ALA A 30 10.29 -4.38 -18.86
C ALA A 30 10.12 -2.87 -19.06
N ASP A 31 9.46 -2.51 -20.16
CA ASP A 31 9.07 -1.15 -20.52
C ASP A 31 8.14 -0.55 -19.46
N TRP A 32 8.46 0.68 -19.03
CA TRP A 32 7.71 1.44 -18.05
C TRP A 32 6.53 2.09 -18.73
N HIS A 33 5.35 1.51 -18.56
CA HIS A 33 4.12 2.17 -18.94
C HIS A 33 3.63 3.04 -17.79
N VAL A 34 4.11 4.29 -17.79
CA VAL A 34 3.29 5.41 -17.34
C VAL A 34 2.05 5.43 -18.25
N VAL A 35 0.86 5.22 -17.68
CA VAL A 35 -0.38 5.63 -18.35
C VAL A 35 -0.69 7.05 -17.85
N PRO A 36 -0.56 8.09 -18.68
CA PRO A 36 -1.16 9.37 -18.37
C PRO A 36 -2.62 9.34 -18.83
N SER A 37 -3.56 9.63 -17.93
CA SER A 37 -4.61 10.65 -18.15
C SER A 37 -5.65 10.64 -17.02
N SER A 38 -5.41 11.43 -15.97
CA SER A 38 -6.30 12.50 -15.50
C SER A 38 -5.92 12.86 -14.07
N SER A 39 -5.84 14.15 -13.83
CA SER A 39 -5.75 14.87 -12.56
C SER A 39 -6.90 14.58 -11.57
N ASP A 40 -7.31 13.33 -11.38
CA ASP A 40 -8.49 13.04 -10.60
C ASP A 40 -8.17 12.04 -9.47
N ALA A 41 -7.99 12.58 -8.27
CA ALA A 41 -8.54 11.98 -7.07
C ALA A 41 -10.05 11.73 -7.30
N LEU A 42 -10.38 10.56 -7.84
CA LEU A 42 -11.74 10.23 -8.23
C LEU A 42 -12.55 9.82 -6.99
N GLN A 43 -13.40 10.73 -6.49
CA GLN A 43 -14.50 10.36 -5.58
C GLN A 43 -15.50 9.47 -6.34
N ARG A 44 -15.26 8.16 -6.36
CA ARG A 44 -16.09 7.16 -7.06
C ARG A 44 -16.46 6.01 -6.12
N ALA A 45 -17.44 5.21 -6.54
CA ALA A 45 -17.73 3.95 -5.89
C ALA A 45 -16.55 2.99 -6.07
N ALA A 46 -15.78 2.75 -5.01
CA ALA A 46 -14.58 1.92 -5.03
C ALA A 46 -14.57 0.96 -3.82
N PRO A 47 -13.72 -0.07 -3.82
CA PRO A 47 -13.51 -0.91 -2.65
C PRO A 47 -12.77 -0.16 -1.53
N ILE A 48 -12.83 -0.73 -0.32
CA ILE A 48 -12.17 -0.21 0.87
C ILE A 48 -11.17 -1.23 1.41
N ARG A 49 -10.04 -0.72 1.90
CA ARG A 49 -9.03 -1.43 2.71
C ARG A 49 -8.30 -2.58 2.01
N ASN A 50 -8.97 -3.63 1.57
CA ASN A 50 -8.30 -4.79 0.97
C ASN A 50 -8.67 -4.96 -0.51
N LEU A 51 -7.63 -5.18 -1.31
CA LEU A 51 -7.66 -5.40 -2.74
C LEU A 51 -6.89 -6.68 -3.07
N VAL A 52 -7.33 -7.39 -4.10
CA VAL A 52 -6.63 -8.58 -4.62
C VAL A 52 -6.61 -8.55 -6.15
N ALA A 53 -5.58 -9.14 -6.73
CA ALA A 53 -5.52 -9.39 -8.17
C ALA A 53 -5.82 -10.87 -8.46
N THR A 54 -6.66 -11.13 -9.45
CA THR A 54 -6.86 -12.48 -9.99
C THR A 54 -5.77 -12.83 -11.01
N ALA A 55 -5.63 -14.11 -11.34
CA ALA A 55 -4.63 -14.58 -12.30
C ALA A 55 -4.76 -13.98 -13.72
N ASN A 56 -5.93 -13.44 -14.08
CA ASN A 56 -6.16 -12.77 -15.36
C ASN A 56 -5.95 -11.23 -15.29
N GLY A 57 -5.42 -10.72 -14.17
CA GLY A 57 -5.14 -9.29 -13.98
C GLY A 57 -6.36 -8.43 -13.60
N THR A 58 -7.53 -9.05 -13.34
CA THR A 58 -8.68 -8.30 -12.82
C THR A 58 -8.44 -7.96 -11.35
N LEU A 59 -8.61 -6.70 -10.99
CA LEU A 59 -8.56 -6.29 -9.60
C LEU A 59 -9.93 -6.45 -8.98
N LEU A 60 -9.97 -6.99 -7.77
CA LEU A 60 -11.17 -7.17 -6.98
C LEU A 60 -11.00 -6.48 -5.64
N GLY A 61 -12.10 -5.96 -5.12
CA GLY A 61 -12.15 -5.42 -3.77
C GLY A 61 -13.57 -5.43 -3.24
N THR A 62 -13.73 -5.08 -1.97
CA THR A 62 -15.04 -5.11 -1.32
C THR A 62 -15.40 -3.78 -0.68
N ARG A 63 -16.71 -3.56 -0.52
CA ARG A 63 -17.24 -2.54 0.39
C ARG A 63 -18.52 -3.03 1.03
N THR A 64 -18.91 -2.39 2.14
CA THR A 64 -20.17 -2.68 2.83
C THR A 64 -21.13 -1.51 2.75
N THR A 65 -22.43 -1.80 2.60
CA THR A 65 -23.51 -0.83 2.78
C THR A 65 -24.18 -0.94 4.16
N GLY A 66 -23.62 -1.77 5.03
CA GLY A 66 -24.24 -2.19 6.29
C GLY A 66 -25.10 -3.42 6.13
N SER A 67 -26.00 -3.49 5.15
CA SER A 67 -26.86 -4.68 4.91
C SER A 67 -26.36 -5.60 3.79
N THR A 68 -25.33 -5.18 3.05
CA THR A 68 -24.72 -5.97 1.99
C THR A 68 -23.20 -5.85 2.03
N VAL A 69 -22.52 -6.92 1.61
CA VAL A 69 -21.11 -6.87 1.20
C VAL A 69 -21.10 -6.96 -0.31
N GLN A 70 -20.55 -5.93 -0.96
CA GLN A 70 -20.48 -5.80 -2.40
C GLN A 70 -19.08 -6.15 -2.89
N LEU A 71 -19.02 -6.86 -4.02
CA LEU A 71 -17.81 -7.04 -4.81
C LEU A 71 -17.72 -5.92 -5.85
N LEU A 72 -16.57 -5.30 -5.93
CA LEU A 72 -16.21 -4.39 -7.01
C LEU A 72 -15.07 -4.98 -7.82
N SER A 73 -15.07 -4.69 -9.11
CA SER A 73 -14.03 -5.16 -10.03
C SER A 73 -13.48 -4.03 -10.88
N SER A 74 -12.20 -4.11 -11.20
CA SER A 74 -11.51 -3.22 -12.14
C SER A 74 -10.77 -4.05 -13.18
N SER A 75 -10.93 -3.69 -14.45
CA SER A 75 -10.22 -4.32 -15.58
C SER A 75 -9.09 -3.46 -16.15
N ASN A 76 -8.85 -2.28 -15.58
CA ASN A 76 -7.89 -1.28 -16.07
C ASN A 76 -6.99 -0.75 -14.95
N ASN A 77 -6.44 -1.66 -14.13
CA ASN A 77 -5.45 -1.35 -13.10
C ASN A 77 -5.91 -0.28 -12.09
N GLY A 78 -7.18 -0.36 -11.69
CA GLY A 78 -7.75 0.45 -10.62
C GLY A 78 -8.26 1.83 -11.05
N ILE A 79 -8.21 2.16 -12.34
CA ILE A 79 -8.69 3.45 -12.86
C ILE A 79 -10.21 3.55 -12.73
N ASP A 80 -10.93 2.52 -13.17
CA ASP A 80 -12.40 2.44 -13.08
C ASP A 80 -12.83 1.21 -12.30
N TRP A 81 -13.83 1.38 -11.44
CA TRP A 81 -14.41 0.32 -10.63
C TRP A 81 -15.89 0.15 -10.93
N ASP A 82 -16.25 -1.08 -11.26
CA ASP A 82 -17.64 -1.47 -11.49
C ASP A 82 -18.15 -2.28 -10.30
N TYR A 83 -19.43 -2.09 -9.97
CA TYR A 83 -20.16 -3.04 -9.13
C TYR A 83 -20.28 -4.36 -9.88
N ALA A 84 -19.73 -5.43 -9.31
CA ALA A 84 -19.81 -6.76 -9.91
C ALA A 84 -21.04 -7.53 -9.42
N THR A 85 -21.16 -7.73 -8.11
CA THR A 85 -22.27 -8.45 -7.47
C THR A 85 -22.31 -8.19 -5.96
N ASP A 86 -23.39 -8.57 -5.30
CA ASP A 86 -23.40 -8.74 -3.85
C ASP A 86 -22.80 -10.12 -3.51
N ILE A 87 -21.80 -10.13 -2.62
CA ILE A 87 -21.25 -11.35 -2.04
C ILE A 87 -22.26 -11.94 -1.05
N VAL A 88 -22.85 -11.07 -0.25
CA VAL A 88 -23.95 -11.41 0.66
C VAL A 88 -24.84 -10.19 0.84
N ALA A 89 -26.16 -10.42 0.91
CA ALA A 89 -27.15 -9.38 1.15
C ALA A 89 -28.24 -9.90 2.08
N ASN A 90 -28.48 -9.18 3.18
CA ASN A 90 -29.61 -9.44 4.06
C ASN A 90 -30.01 -8.17 4.82
N PRO A 91 -31.19 -7.58 4.55
CA PRO A 91 -31.61 -6.32 5.16
C PRO A 91 -31.91 -6.43 6.67
N SER A 92 -32.00 -7.64 7.22
CA SER A 92 -32.22 -7.88 8.66
C SER A 92 -30.93 -8.08 9.44
N LEU A 93 -29.77 -8.09 8.77
CA LEU A 93 -28.46 -8.31 9.35
C LEU A 93 -27.55 -7.10 9.09
N GLN A 94 -26.50 -6.97 9.90
CA GLN A 94 -25.46 -5.97 9.68
C GLN A 94 -24.12 -6.64 9.39
N PHE A 95 -23.52 -6.27 8.27
CA PHE A 95 -22.22 -6.72 7.80
C PHE A 95 -21.20 -5.59 7.87
N GLY A 96 -19.95 -5.93 8.17
CA GLY A 96 -18.85 -4.99 8.25
C GLY A 96 -17.51 -5.60 7.88
N ASP A 97 -16.56 -4.71 7.67
CA ASP A 97 -15.13 -5.01 7.54
C ASP A 97 -14.81 -6.17 6.58
N PRO A 98 -15.29 -6.12 5.32
CA PRO A 98 -15.02 -7.19 4.38
C PRO A 98 -13.54 -7.19 3.95
N THR A 99 -13.00 -8.38 3.70
CA THR A 99 -11.65 -8.60 3.15
C THR A 99 -11.68 -9.77 2.15
N LEU A 100 -10.75 -9.78 1.20
CA LEU A 100 -10.64 -10.80 0.16
C LEU A 100 -9.29 -11.52 0.20
N THR A 101 -9.29 -12.74 -0.32
CA THR A 101 -8.07 -13.39 -0.80
C THR A 101 -8.39 -14.24 -2.03
N VAL A 102 -7.37 -14.47 -2.87
CA VAL A 102 -7.43 -15.42 -3.98
C VAL A 102 -6.53 -16.59 -3.63
N THR A 103 -7.10 -17.79 -3.59
CA THR A 103 -6.36 -19.02 -3.27
C THR A 103 -5.55 -19.50 -4.47
N GLY A 104 -4.57 -20.38 -4.25
CA GLY A 104 -3.70 -20.90 -5.32
C GLY A 104 -4.41 -21.66 -6.45
N ASN A 105 -5.64 -22.14 -6.20
CA ASN A 105 -6.50 -22.77 -7.22
C ASN A 105 -7.45 -21.77 -7.92
N GLY A 106 -7.37 -20.47 -7.60
CA GLY A 106 -8.14 -19.41 -8.23
C GLY A 106 -9.52 -19.15 -7.62
N ASP A 107 -9.87 -19.79 -6.50
CA ASP A 107 -11.09 -19.40 -5.78
C ASP A 107 -10.90 -18.05 -5.10
N ILE A 108 -12.01 -17.35 -4.90
CA ILE A 108 -12.03 -16.08 -4.19
C ILE A 108 -12.76 -16.31 -2.88
N LEU A 109 -12.12 -15.97 -1.76
CA LEU A 109 -12.70 -16.02 -0.43
C LEU A 109 -12.96 -14.61 0.06
N ALA A 110 -14.09 -14.41 0.72
CA ALA A 110 -14.46 -13.16 1.35
C ALA A 110 -14.79 -13.40 2.82
N ALA A 111 -14.03 -12.82 3.73
CA ALA A 111 -14.35 -12.80 5.15
C ALA A 111 -14.97 -11.46 5.54
N TYR A 112 -15.89 -11.47 6.48
CA TYR A 112 -16.59 -10.27 6.95
C TYR A 112 -17.17 -10.47 8.34
N ARG A 113 -17.28 -9.36 9.08
CA ARG A 113 -18.01 -9.29 10.35
C ARG A 113 -19.51 -9.35 10.08
N LEU A 114 -20.22 -10.10 10.92
CA LEU A 114 -21.68 -10.16 10.95
C LEU A 114 -22.17 -9.89 12.38
N LEU A 115 -23.06 -8.90 12.53
CA LEU A 115 -23.95 -8.76 13.69
C LEU A 115 -25.29 -9.39 13.39
N HIS A 116 -25.62 -10.45 14.14
CA HIS A 116 -26.96 -10.99 14.17
C HIS A 116 -27.73 -10.41 15.37
N PRO A 117 -28.96 -9.90 15.21
CA PRO A 117 -29.71 -9.26 16.30
C PRO A 117 -29.87 -10.10 17.57
N THR A 118 -29.90 -11.42 17.43
CA THR A 118 -30.06 -12.38 18.55
C THR A 118 -28.84 -13.27 18.80
N ALA A 119 -27.88 -13.29 17.88
CA ALA A 119 -26.73 -14.20 17.93
C ALA A 119 -25.40 -13.44 17.92
N GLY A 120 -25.40 -12.14 18.23
CA GLY A 120 -24.19 -11.35 18.46
C GLY A 120 -23.25 -11.23 17.26
N TRP A 121 -21.98 -10.93 17.57
CA TRP A 121 -20.91 -10.73 16.60
C TRP A 121 -20.28 -12.05 16.15
N SER A 122 -19.99 -12.19 14.87
CA SER A 122 -19.33 -13.36 14.28
C SER A 122 -18.46 -12.96 13.09
N ILE A 123 -17.48 -13.80 12.75
CA ILE A 123 -16.71 -13.70 11.51
C ILE A 123 -17.16 -14.82 10.58
N ARG A 124 -17.70 -14.42 9.43
CA ARG A 124 -18.24 -15.33 8.40
C ARG A 124 -17.35 -15.31 7.18
N MET A 125 -17.46 -16.36 6.37
CA MET A 125 -16.76 -16.46 5.10
C MET A 125 -17.70 -16.91 3.99
N SER A 126 -17.57 -16.28 2.82
CA SER A 126 -18.16 -16.72 1.55
C SER A 126 -17.08 -17.06 0.54
N ARG A 127 -17.41 -17.89 -0.45
CA ARG A 127 -16.51 -18.36 -1.50
C ARG A 127 -17.16 -18.24 -2.87
N SER A 128 -16.35 -17.89 -3.86
CA SER A 128 -16.65 -17.99 -5.28
C SER A 128 -15.63 -18.91 -5.96
N THR A 129 -16.11 -19.74 -6.89
CA THR A 129 -15.30 -20.65 -7.72
C THR A 129 -15.40 -20.32 -9.21
N ASP A 130 -16.00 -19.18 -9.56
CA ASP A 130 -16.32 -18.77 -10.93
C ASP A 130 -15.86 -17.34 -11.25
N GLY A 131 -14.78 -16.90 -10.58
CA GLY A 131 -14.20 -15.57 -10.78
C GLY A 131 -15.04 -14.45 -10.17
N GLY A 132 -15.84 -14.73 -9.15
CA GLY A 132 -16.61 -13.75 -8.40
C GLY A 132 -18.02 -13.51 -8.93
N GLN A 133 -18.49 -14.32 -9.89
CA GLN A 133 -19.82 -14.17 -10.49
C GLN A 133 -20.92 -14.69 -9.55
N SER A 134 -20.67 -15.77 -8.82
CA SER A 134 -21.57 -16.32 -7.82
C SER A 134 -20.86 -16.65 -6.51
N TRP A 135 -21.61 -16.56 -5.42
CA TRP A 135 -21.08 -16.65 -4.05
C TRP A 135 -21.95 -17.57 -3.19
N ASN A 136 -21.28 -18.38 -2.38
CA ASN A 136 -21.92 -19.23 -1.37
C ASN A 136 -21.26 -18.99 -0.02
N VAL A 137 -22.04 -19.04 1.06
CA VAL A 137 -21.50 -19.02 2.43
C VAL A 137 -20.67 -20.29 2.64
N ALA A 138 -19.37 -20.12 2.86
CA ALA A 138 -18.37 -21.19 2.95
C ALA A 138 -18.12 -21.64 4.39
N GLY A 139 -18.48 -20.83 5.40
CA GLY A 139 -18.38 -21.23 6.79
C GLY A 139 -18.40 -20.09 7.81
N THR A 140 -18.10 -20.45 9.05
CA THR A 140 -17.94 -19.54 10.19
C THR A 140 -16.53 -19.67 10.73
N ILE A 141 -15.77 -18.58 10.69
CA ILE A 141 -14.41 -18.52 11.25
C ILE A 141 -14.52 -18.39 12.77
N HIS A 142 -15.35 -17.46 13.24
CA HIS A 142 -15.67 -17.28 14.66
C HIS A 142 -17.18 -17.19 14.83
N ASN A 143 -17.72 -17.95 15.78
CA ASN A 143 -19.14 -17.92 16.13
C ASN A 143 -19.34 -17.32 17.51
N TYR A 144 -20.39 -16.54 17.67
CA TYR A 144 -20.83 -16.05 18.97
C TYR A 144 -21.13 -17.21 19.93
N THR A 145 -20.63 -17.13 21.15
CA THR A 145 -20.71 -18.21 22.15
C THR A 145 -21.73 -17.96 23.27
N GLY A 146 -22.45 -16.83 23.28
CA GLY A 146 -23.56 -16.58 24.21
C GLY A 146 -23.36 -15.45 25.22
N THR A 147 -22.15 -14.91 25.38
CA THR A 147 -21.90 -13.73 26.25
C THR A 147 -22.25 -12.46 25.50
N ALA A 148 -23.33 -11.79 25.89
CA ALA A 148 -23.82 -10.62 25.18
C ALA A 148 -22.84 -9.45 25.27
N GLY A 149 -22.38 -8.97 24.11
CA GLY A 149 -21.76 -7.64 23.97
C GLY A 149 -20.32 -7.61 23.44
N GLU A 150 -19.57 -8.71 23.52
CA GLU A 150 -18.16 -8.74 23.10
C GLU A 150 -18.05 -8.68 21.56
N PHE A 151 -17.22 -7.79 21.06
CA PHE A 151 -16.99 -7.54 19.64
C PHE A 151 -15.99 -8.54 19.02
N VAL A 152 -16.27 -8.94 17.78
CA VAL A 152 -15.25 -9.44 16.84
C VAL A 152 -15.37 -8.69 15.52
N GLY A 153 -14.26 -8.36 14.85
CA GLY A 153 -14.29 -7.61 13.61
C GLY A 153 -12.98 -7.52 12.87
N ALA A 154 -12.96 -6.71 11.80
CA ALA A 154 -11.78 -6.43 10.99
C ALA A 154 -10.96 -7.67 10.56
N PRO A 155 -11.59 -8.70 9.95
CA PRO A 155 -10.84 -9.85 9.46
C PRO A 155 -9.80 -9.44 8.41
N HIS A 156 -8.64 -10.08 8.44
CA HIS A 156 -7.58 -9.95 7.46
C HIS A 156 -7.01 -11.32 7.11
N PHE A 157 -6.88 -11.61 5.82
CA PHE A 157 -6.33 -12.88 5.36
C PHE A 157 -4.81 -12.82 5.26
N ASN A 158 -4.16 -13.95 5.51
CA ASN A 158 -2.79 -14.23 5.11
C ASN A 158 -2.73 -15.65 4.52
N THR A 159 -1.75 -15.94 3.69
CA THR A 159 -1.51 -17.31 3.19
C THR A 159 -0.04 -17.63 3.39
N LEU A 160 0.23 -18.77 4.02
CA LEU A 160 1.57 -19.29 4.24
C LEU A 160 2.13 -19.92 2.96
N SER A 161 3.44 -20.11 2.91
CA SER A 161 4.14 -20.71 1.76
C SER A 161 3.67 -22.15 1.46
N ASP A 162 3.16 -22.86 2.46
CA ASP A 162 2.59 -24.20 2.32
C ASP A 162 1.12 -24.22 1.85
N GLY A 163 0.52 -23.04 1.64
CA GLY A 163 -0.88 -22.87 1.23
C GLY A 163 -1.88 -22.81 2.39
N THR A 164 -1.43 -22.88 3.64
CA THR A 164 -2.30 -22.70 4.81
C THR A 164 -2.88 -21.29 4.82
N LEU A 165 -4.20 -21.19 4.91
CA LEU A 165 -4.91 -19.92 5.02
C LEU A 165 -4.95 -19.49 6.49
N GLN A 166 -4.66 -18.22 6.78
CA GLN A 166 -4.82 -17.65 8.10
C GLN A 166 -5.82 -16.50 8.07
N VAL A 167 -6.59 -16.35 9.16
CA VAL A 167 -7.46 -15.18 9.37
C VAL A 167 -7.14 -14.54 10.71
N TYR A 168 -6.80 -13.27 10.66
CA TYR A 168 -6.54 -12.40 11.80
C TYR A 168 -7.75 -11.50 12.03
N TYR A 169 -8.17 -11.27 13.27
CA TYR A 169 -9.32 -10.40 13.57
C TYR A 169 -9.27 -9.86 14.99
N ASP A 170 -9.94 -8.73 15.18
CA ASP A 170 -10.17 -8.11 16.47
C ASP A 170 -11.07 -9.02 17.32
N SER A 171 -10.69 -9.29 18.57
CA SER A 171 -11.46 -10.15 19.46
C SER A 171 -11.48 -9.60 20.89
N GLU A 172 -12.67 -9.20 21.34
CA GLU A 172 -12.94 -8.94 22.76
C GLU A 172 -13.24 -10.23 23.52
N PHE A 173 -13.71 -11.30 22.85
CA PHE A 173 -13.95 -12.60 23.48
C PHE A 173 -12.66 -13.25 23.98
N ALA A 174 -11.59 -13.11 23.21
CA ALA A 174 -10.28 -13.59 23.60
C ALA A 174 -9.61 -12.71 24.67
N ALA A 175 -10.20 -11.55 24.98
CA ALA A 175 -9.57 -10.49 25.75
C ALA A 175 -10.36 -10.19 27.04
N PRO A 176 -9.90 -10.66 28.21
CA PRO A 176 -10.63 -10.43 29.45
C PRO A 176 -10.61 -8.96 29.86
N GLY A 177 -11.66 -8.51 30.57
CA GLY A 177 -11.63 -7.26 31.33
C GLY A 177 -11.73 -5.96 30.51
N GLY A 178 -12.38 -6.01 29.34
CA GLY A 178 -12.58 -4.84 28.47
C GLY A 178 -11.42 -4.55 27.51
N ASN A 179 -10.50 -5.49 27.38
CA ASN A 179 -9.44 -5.46 26.37
C ASN A 179 -9.97 -5.91 25.01
N GLN A 180 -9.16 -5.72 23.96
CA GLN A 180 -9.31 -6.31 22.64
C GLN A 180 -7.94 -6.79 22.17
N TYR A 181 -7.87 -8.04 21.71
CA TYR A 181 -6.65 -8.64 21.17
C TYR A 181 -6.84 -8.99 19.69
N ILE A 182 -5.73 -9.16 18.98
CA ILE A 182 -5.75 -9.81 17.67
C ILE A 182 -5.69 -11.33 17.87
N ALA A 183 -6.76 -12.00 17.43
CA ALA A 183 -6.83 -13.45 17.35
C ALA A 183 -6.45 -13.91 15.93
N VAL A 184 -5.80 -15.06 15.82
CA VAL A 184 -5.50 -15.73 14.55
C VAL A 184 -6.03 -17.17 14.57
N LYS A 185 -6.53 -17.63 13.43
CA LYS A 185 -6.91 -19.03 13.17
C LYS A 185 -6.39 -19.48 11.83
N ASP A 186 -5.95 -20.73 11.75
CA ASP A 186 -5.65 -21.37 10.46
C ASP A 186 -6.89 -22.08 9.93
N GLY A 187 -7.08 -21.96 8.63
CA GLY A 187 -8.12 -22.61 7.85
C GLY A 187 -7.52 -23.65 6.92
N VAL A 188 -8.09 -24.85 6.92
CA VAL A 188 -7.77 -25.89 5.93
C VAL A 188 -9.06 -26.32 5.24
N TRP A 189 -9.05 -26.27 3.91
CA TRP A 189 -10.12 -26.81 3.09
C TRP A 189 -10.03 -28.34 3.08
N ASP A 190 -11.12 -29.00 3.46
CA ASP A 190 -11.26 -30.46 3.38
C ASP A 190 -12.12 -30.81 2.17
N ASP A 191 -11.51 -31.39 1.15
CA ASP A 191 -12.19 -31.85 -0.07
C ASP A 191 -13.26 -32.90 0.21
N GLY A 192 -13.06 -33.75 1.22
CA GLY A 192 -13.98 -34.83 1.56
C GLY A 192 -15.30 -34.32 2.12
N SER A 193 -15.25 -33.29 2.98
CA SER A 193 -16.45 -32.62 3.51
C SER A 193 -16.89 -31.41 2.69
N SER A 194 -16.07 -30.96 1.73
CA SER A 194 -16.25 -29.72 0.99
C SER A 194 -16.51 -28.54 1.95
N ALA A 195 -15.72 -28.46 3.02
CA ALA A 195 -15.88 -27.47 4.07
C ALA A 195 -14.53 -27.00 4.61
N TRP A 196 -14.53 -25.79 5.17
CA TRP A 196 -13.38 -25.26 5.90
C TRP A 196 -13.40 -25.76 7.34
N SER A 197 -12.26 -26.29 7.77
CA SER A 197 -11.96 -26.54 9.18
C SER A 197 -11.06 -25.43 9.72
N TRP A 198 -11.28 -25.05 10.97
CA TRP A 198 -10.54 -23.95 11.62
C TRP A 198 -9.92 -24.44 12.92
N THR A 199 -8.69 -23.99 13.20
CA THR A 199 -8.01 -24.26 14.48
C THR A 199 -8.71 -23.60 15.67
N ASN A 200 -8.21 -23.80 16.88
CA ASN A 200 -8.53 -22.90 17.99
C ASN A 200 -7.87 -21.52 17.76
N GLU A 201 -8.39 -20.50 18.45
CA GLU A 201 -7.79 -19.16 18.44
C GLU A 201 -6.41 -19.18 19.09
N ARG A 202 -5.48 -18.47 18.48
CA ARG A 202 -4.20 -18.06 19.08
C ARG A 202 -4.16 -16.54 19.16
N ILE A 203 -3.44 -16.00 20.11
CA ILE A 203 -3.40 -14.57 20.42
C ILE A 203 -2.05 -14.00 20.06
N VAL A 204 -2.04 -12.98 19.19
CA VAL A 204 -0.82 -12.36 18.67
C VAL A 204 -0.02 -11.68 19.78
N ASN A 205 -0.70 -10.93 20.65
CA ASN A 205 -0.07 -10.20 21.74
C ASN A 205 -1.10 -9.84 22.83
N THR A 206 -0.63 -9.79 24.08
CA THR A 206 -1.44 -9.38 25.25
C THR A 206 -0.78 -8.27 26.08
N THR A 207 0.34 -7.72 25.61
CA THR A 207 1.13 -6.73 26.35
C THR A 207 0.55 -5.33 26.18
N ALA A 208 0.21 -4.70 27.30
CA ALA A 208 -0.25 -3.30 27.40
C ALA A 208 0.90 -2.28 27.30
N ILE A 209 0.57 -1.06 26.86
CA ILE A 209 1.51 0.06 26.76
C ILE A 209 1.12 1.16 27.75
N GLY A 210 2.07 1.61 28.56
CA GLY A 210 1.87 2.76 29.46
C GLY A 210 0.73 2.59 30.48
N GLY A 211 0.35 1.35 30.81
CA GLY A 211 -0.76 1.03 31.72
C GLY A 211 -2.16 1.13 31.09
N ALA A 212 -2.25 1.35 29.78
CA ALA A 212 -3.52 1.32 29.04
C ALA A 212 -4.10 -0.10 28.95
N ALA A 213 -5.40 -0.20 28.66
CA ALA A 213 -5.98 -1.46 28.19
C ALA A 213 -5.39 -1.83 26.83
N VAL A 214 -5.18 -3.12 26.57
CA VAL A 214 -4.81 -3.59 25.23
C VAL A 214 -6.04 -3.43 24.35
N ARG A 215 -5.87 -2.70 23.25
CA ARG A 215 -6.91 -2.43 22.26
C ARG A 215 -6.29 -2.58 20.87
N ASP A 216 -5.61 -3.71 20.68
CA ASP A 216 -4.97 -4.01 19.41
C ASP A 216 -6.07 -4.28 18.38
N GLY A 217 -5.97 -3.66 17.20
CA GLY A 217 -7.04 -3.69 16.20
C GLY A 217 -6.53 -3.61 14.76
N LEU A 218 -7.42 -3.91 13.82
CA LEU A 218 -7.22 -3.67 12.39
C LEU A 218 -5.90 -4.27 11.88
N ALA A 219 -5.64 -5.52 12.25
CA ALA A 219 -4.41 -6.20 11.89
C ALA A 219 -4.20 -6.27 10.36
N THR A 220 -2.95 -6.15 9.94
CA THR A 220 -2.47 -6.53 8.62
C THR A 220 -1.23 -7.39 8.75
N VAL A 221 -1.02 -8.30 7.81
CA VAL A 221 0.04 -9.30 7.90
C VAL A 221 0.87 -9.29 6.64
N VAL A 222 2.18 -9.35 6.84
CA VAL A 222 3.17 -9.33 5.77
C VAL A 222 4.06 -10.55 5.91
N ASN A 223 4.22 -11.31 4.83
CA ASN A 223 5.18 -12.40 4.77
C ASN A 223 6.59 -11.82 4.48
N LEU A 224 7.52 -12.05 5.40
CA LEU A 224 8.91 -11.58 5.34
C LEU A 224 9.85 -12.58 4.65
N GLY A 225 9.29 -13.67 4.11
CA GLY A 225 10.03 -14.80 3.55
C GLY A 225 10.32 -15.88 4.58
N PRO A 226 11.32 -16.74 4.31
CA PRO A 226 11.68 -17.83 5.21
C PRO A 226 12.07 -17.37 6.62
N ASP A 227 11.89 -18.27 7.59
CA ASP A 227 12.44 -18.15 8.94
C ASP A 227 13.96 -17.98 8.94
N LEU A 228 14.54 -17.55 10.07
CA LEU A 228 15.98 -17.27 10.18
C LEU A 228 16.85 -18.51 9.96
N ASP A 229 16.32 -19.70 10.23
CA ASP A 229 16.96 -20.99 9.94
C ASP A 229 16.64 -21.50 8.52
N GLY A 230 15.78 -20.80 7.78
CA GLY A 230 15.34 -21.11 6.43
C GLY A 230 14.14 -22.07 6.34
N ALA A 231 13.52 -22.46 7.47
CA ALA A 231 12.49 -23.49 7.52
C ALA A 231 11.15 -22.99 8.07
N GLY A 232 10.34 -22.35 7.22
CA GLY A 232 8.98 -21.91 7.55
C GLY A 232 8.69 -20.53 6.98
N ASP A 233 7.71 -19.83 7.56
CA ASP A 233 7.30 -18.49 7.16
C ASP A 233 7.50 -17.52 8.31
N ARG A 234 8.33 -16.50 8.08
CA ARG A 234 8.49 -15.39 9.01
C ARG A 234 7.47 -14.32 8.69
N LEU A 235 6.67 -13.94 9.67
CA LEU A 235 5.59 -12.99 9.49
C LEU A 235 5.84 -11.70 10.27
N MET A 236 5.35 -10.59 9.72
CA MET A 236 5.14 -9.34 10.44
C MET A 236 3.64 -9.09 10.57
N VAL A 237 3.16 -8.91 11.80
CA VAL A 237 1.78 -8.48 12.07
C VAL A 237 1.82 -7.04 12.53
N VAL A 238 1.08 -6.16 11.84
CA VAL A 238 0.98 -4.73 12.16
C VAL A 238 -0.43 -4.41 12.64
N THR A 239 -0.53 -3.70 13.76
CA THR A 239 -1.82 -3.38 14.40
C THR A 239 -1.84 -1.92 14.82
N GLU A 240 -3.05 -1.34 14.90
CA GLU A 240 -3.22 -0.20 15.80
C GLU A 240 -3.17 -0.70 17.25
N ALA A 241 -2.87 0.20 18.18
CA ALA A 241 -2.92 -0.05 19.61
C ALA A 241 -3.22 1.26 20.36
N VAL A 242 -3.36 1.16 21.69
CA VAL A 242 -3.61 2.31 22.56
C VAL A 242 -2.49 2.45 23.59
N GLY A 243 -2.01 3.68 23.75
CA GLY A 243 -1.11 4.10 24.81
C GLY A 243 -1.79 5.09 25.76
N THR A 244 -1.09 5.49 26.82
CA THR A 244 -1.51 6.60 27.69
C THR A 244 -0.36 7.57 27.88
N LEU A 245 -0.64 8.87 27.68
CA LEU A 245 0.30 9.96 27.90
C LEU A 245 -0.43 11.07 28.66
N ASN A 246 0.17 11.55 29.77
CA ASN A 246 -0.42 12.60 30.61
C ASN A 246 -1.87 12.33 31.06
N GLY A 247 -2.22 11.05 31.25
CA GLY A 247 -3.56 10.63 31.67
C GLY A 247 -4.62 10.63 30.57
N GLN A 248 -4.26 10.92 29.31
CA GLN A 248 -5.12 10.71 28.14
C GLN A 248 -4.65 9.50 27.32
N GLY A 249 -5.61 8.75 26.81
CA GLY A 249 -5.33 7.70 25.83
C GLY A 249 -5.01 8.30 24.46
N TYR A 250 -4.24 7.58 23.66
CA TYR A 250 -3.99 7.92 22.25
C TYR A 250 -3.77 6.63 21.44
N ASN A 251 -3.98 6.68 20.12
CA ASN A 251 -3.66 5.57 19.23
C ASN A 251 -2.20 5.62 18.74
N LEU A 252 -1.59 4.45 18.57
CA LEU A 252 -0.25 4.27 18.01
C LEU A 252 -0.20 3.01 17.14
N ILE A 253 0.88 2.80 16.39
CA ILE A 253 1.07 1.62 15.54
C ILE A 253 2.13 0.69 16.11
N ARG A 254 1.80 -0.60 16.17
CA ARG A 254 2.71 -1.67 16.62
C ARG A 254 3.00 -2.65 15.50
N ALA A 255 4.15 -3.31 15.61
CA ALA A 255 4.47 -4.47 14.81
C ALA A 255 5.06 -5.59 15.67
N PHE A 256 4.78 -6.81 15.25
CA PHE A 256 5.20 -8.06 15.87
C PHE A 256 5.84 -8.96 14.82
N GLN A 257 6.95 -9.61 15.15
CA GLN A 257 7.54 -10.65 14.31
C GLN A 257 7.46 -12.02 14.94
N VAL A 258 7.14 -13.02 14.12
CA VAL A 258 6.99 -14.41 14.52
C VAL A 258 7.56 -15.33 13.44
N GLU A 259 8.12 -16.47 13.86
CA GLU A 259 8.56 -17.55 12.97
C GLU A 259 7.51 -18.68 12.90
N ASN A 260 7.78 -19.71 12.09
CA ASN A 260 6.93 -20.89 11.93
C ASN A 260 5.49 -20.55 11.50
N GLY A 261 5.29 -19.41 10.83
CA GLY A 261 3.96 -18.89 10.48
C GLY A 261 3.05 -18.63 11.68
N GLY A 262 3.59 -18.58 12.91
CA GLY A 262 2.78 -18.49 14.13
C GLY A 262 1.87 -19.70 14.35
N ALA A 263 2.34 -20.91 13.99
CA ALA A 263 1.54 -22.15 14.01
C ALA A 263 1.00 -22.52 15.39
N THR A 264 1.66 -22.13 16.48
CA THR A 264 1.26 -22.45 17.86
C THR A 264 1.16 -21.19 18.73
N GLN A 265 0.43 -21.27 19.84
CA GLN A 265 0.40 -20.16 20.82
C GLN A 265 1.81 -19.87 21.36
N ALA A 266 2.67 -20.89 21.48
CA ALA A 266 4.03 -20.71 21.96
C ALA A 266 4.88 -19.84 21.01
N ASP A 267 4.61 -19.87 19.70
CA ASP A 267 5.30 -18.98 18.75
C ASP A 267 4.91 -17.51 19.01
N TRP A 268 3.63 -17.25 19.28
CA TRP A 268 3.14 -15.90 19.63
C TRP A 268 3.55 -15.44 21.03
N ASP A 269 3.74 -16.38 21.97
CA ASP A 269 4.26 -16.05 23.31
C ASP A 269 5.77 -15.75 23.27
N ASN A 270 6.48 -16.21 22.24
CA ASN A 270 7.93 -16.05 22.04
C ASN A 270 8.24 -15.31 20.74
N LEU A 271 7.61 -14.16 20.53
CA LEU A 271 7.88 -13.29 19.38
C LEU A 271 9.38 -13.03 19.20
N LEU A 272 9.83 -13.01 17.95
CA LEU A 272 11.16 -12.52 17.61
C LEU A 272 11.33 -11.07 18.03
N ASP A 273 10.28 -10.27 17.82
CA ASP A 273 10.27 -8.85 18.12
C ASP A 273 8.85 -8.32 18.33
N SER A 274 8.70 -7.31 19.17
CA SER A 274 7.45 -6.61 19.50
C SER A 274 7.76 -5.16 19.82
N ARG A 275 7.20 -4.23 19.04
CA ARG A 275 7.58 -2.82 19.11
C ARG A 275 6.45 -1.87 18.74
N VAL A 276 6.55 -0.65 19.25
CA VAL A 276 5.85 0.51 18.70
C VAL A 276 6.68 1.00 17.52
N ILE A 277 6.12 0.90 16.30
CA ILE A 277 6.79 1.36 15.08
C ILE A 277 6.44 2.80 14.74
N TYR A 278 5.29 3.28 15.22
CA TYR A 278 4.94 4.69 15.09
C TYR A 278 4.12 5.15 16.28
N GLN A 279 4.52 6.30 16.83
CA GLN A 279 3.74 7.13 17.73
C GLN A 279 3.99 8.57 17.28
N SER A 280 2.96 9.41 17.33
CA SER A 280 3.15 10.82 16.98
C SER A 280 4.24 11.46 17.85
N PRO A 281 5.26 12.10 17.25
CA PRO A 281 6.24 12.87 18.01
C PRO A 281 5.68 14.23 18.45
N LEU A 282 4.48 14.59 17.97
CA LEU A 282 3.83 15.86 18.24
C LEU A 282 2.86 15.72 19.41
N THR A 283 2.68 16.81 20.15
CA THR A 283 1.66 16.91 21.19
C THR A 283 0.85 18.17 21.02
N ASP A 284 -0.43 18.09 21.39
CA ASP A 284 -1.30 19.26 21.45
C ASP A 284 -0.87 20.24 22.57
N PRO A 285 -1.48 21.44 22.65
CA PRO A 285 -1.13 22.44 23.67
C PRO A 285 -1.36 22.00 25.12
N GLN A 286 -2.12 20.92 25.33
CA GLN A 286 -2.37 20.32 26.64
C GLN A 286 -1.41 19.16 26.94
N GLY A 287 -0.53 18.81 26.00
CA GLY A 287 0.46 17.73 26.12
C GLY A 287 -0.11 16.35 25.83
N HIS A 288 -1.23 16.23 25.12
CA HIS A 288 -1.74 14.95 24.63
C HIS A 288 -1.07 14.58 23.31
N SER A 289 -0.88 13.29 23.07
CA SER A 289 -0.35 12.80 21.79
C SER A 289 -1.42 12.84 20.71
N TYR A 290 -1.04 13.22 19.50
CA TYR A 290 -1.84 12.92 18.31
C TYR A 290 -1.86 11.41 18.07
N ASN A 291 -2.89 10.96 17.37
CA ASN A 291 -3.22 9.58 17.12
C ASN A 291 -2.60 9.06 15.82
N ALA A 292 -2.23 7.79 15.81
CA ALA A 292 -1.97 7.02 14.60
C ALA A 292 -2.76 5.69 14.67
N TYR A 293 -3.57 5.41 13.65
CA TYR A 293 -4.58 4.34 13.71
C TYR A 293 -4.91 3.76 12.34
N ALA A 294 -5.67 2.66 12.32
CA ALA A 294 -6.09 1.93 11.13
C ALA A 294 -4.97 1.63 10.12
N PRO A 295 -3.86 0.97 10.53
CA PRO A 295 -2.73 0.73 9.66
C PRO A 295 -3.07 -0.26 8.54
N TYR A 296 -2.27 -0.17 7.48
CA TYR A 296 -2.15 -1.17 6.43
C TYR A 296 -0.69 -1.38 6.08
N ALA A 297 -0.21 -2.61 6.26
CA ALA A 297 1.15 -3.00 5.92
C ALA A 297 1.20 -3.79 4.61
N LEU A 298 2.23 -3.52 3.80
CA LEU A 298 2.50 -4.20 2.53
C LEU A 298 4.01 -4.31 2.35
N ARG A 299 4.50 -5.49 1.94
CA ARG A 299 5.86 -5.61 1.41
C ARG A 299 5.87 -5.21 -0.06
N VAL A 300 6.75 -4.30 -0.44
CA VAL A 300 6.89 -3.83 -1.82
C VAL A 300 7.97 -4.64 -2.50
N GLY A 301 7.59 -5.49 -3.45
CA GLY A 301 8.46 -6.49 -4.07
C GLY A 301 9.15 -7.37 -3.03
N ASP A 302 10.45 -7.58 -3.19
CA ASP A 302 11.32 -8.21 -2.17
C ASP A 302 11.88 -7.19 -1.16
N GLY A 303 11.53 -5.92 -1.31
CA GLY A 303 12.07 -4.78 -0.60
C GLY A 303 11.38 -4.50 0.74
N PRO A 304 11.24 -3.22 1.11
CA PRO A 304 10.83 -2.83 2.45
C PRO A 304 9.36 -3.17 2.72
N VAL A 305 9.04 -3.25 4.01
CA VAL A 305 7.65 -3.23 4.48
C VAL A 305 7.24 -1.79 4.70
N VAL A 306 6.22 -1.38 3.96
CA VAL A 306 5.57 -0.07 4.06
C VAL A 306 4.36 -0.22 4.98
N VAL A 307 4.20 0.72 5.90
CA VAL A 307 3.05 0.82 6.79
C VAL A 307 2.43 2.19 6.64
N ALA A 308 1.27 2.23 6.00
CA ALA A 308 0.44 3.44 5.90
C ALA A 308 -0.61 3.45 7.01
N PHE A 309 -0.96 4.61 7.54
CA PHE A 309 -1.90 4.76 8.65
C PHE A 309 -2.58 6.14 8.64
N SER A 310 -3.75 6.21 9.28
CA SER A 310 -4.48 7.45 9.54
C SER A 310 -3.89 8.19 10.74
N THR A 311 -3.84 9.52 10.68
CA THR A 311 -3.37 10.35 11.79
C THR A 311 -4.03 11.73 11.83
N ASP A 312 -4.30 12.26 13.03
CA ASP A 312 -4.86 13.60 13.24
C ASP A 312 -3.76 14.67 13.44
N GLU A 313 -2.50 14.37 13.09
CA GLU A 313 -1.36 15.29 13.23
C GLU A 313 -1.51 16.61 12.48
N VAL A 314 -2.40 16.70 11.49
CA VAL A 314 -2.73 17.96 10.83
C VAL A 314 -3.17 19.04 11.81
N LEU A 315 -3.86 18.66 12.89
CA LEU A 315 -4.33 19.55 13.93
C LEU A 315 -3.18 20.27 14.65
N ALA A 316 -1.97 19.71 14.61
CA ALA A 316 -0.78 20.36 15.15
C ALA A 316 -0.42 21.63 14.38
N THR A 317 -0.66 21.67 13.07
CA THR A 317 -0.36 22.84 12.22
C THR A 317 -1.23 24.04 12.57
N GLU A 318 -2.44 23.77 13.09
CA GLU A 318 -3.40 24.78 13.54
C GLU A 318 -3.39 24.98 15.06
N ASN A 319 -2.51 24.29 15.78
CA ASN A 319 -2.41 24.31 17.24
C ASN A 319 -3.75 23.93 17.93
N LEU A 320 -4.43 22.93 17.37
CA LEU A 320 -5.70 22.38 17.86
C LEU A 320 -5.49 21.12 18.71
N PRO A 321 -6.40 20.82 19.67
CA PRO A 321 -6.35 19.60 20.48
C PRO A 321 -6.40 18.33 19.62
N ALA A 322 -5.72 17.27 20.07
CA ALA A 322 -5.83 15.96 19.43
C ALA A 322 -7.26 15.41 19.53
N ASP A 323 -7.68 14.62 18.54
CA ASP A 323 -8.97 13.94 18.60
C ASP A 323 -8.95 12.86 19.70
N LEU A 324 -10.13 12.58 20.27
CA LEU A 324 -10.23 11.46 21.21
C LEU A 324 -9.93 10.14 20.46
N PRO A 325 -9.09 9.24 21.02
CA PRO A 325 -8.78 7.95 20.37
C PRO A 325 -10.00 7.03 20.21
N SER A 326 -11.04 7.28 21.01
CA SER A 326 -12.32 6.56 20.97
C SER A 326 -13.40 7.26 20.14
N ALA A 327 -13.09 8.41 19.53
CA ALA A 327 -14.02 9.09 18.65
C ALA A 327 -14.37 8.20 17.45
N ALA A 328 -15.64 8.26 17.02
CA ALA A 328 -16.05 7.58 15.79
C ALA A 328 -15.16 8.08 14.62
N PRO A 329 -14.65 7.20 13.74
CA PRO A 329 -13.74 7.59 12.66
C PRO A 329 -14.23 8.78 11.82
N ARG A 330 -15.55 8.86 11.56
CA ARG A 330 -16.21 9.95 10.82
C ARG A 330 -16.14 11.34 11.48
N LYS A 331 -15.67 11.41 12.73
CA LYS A 331 -15.53 12.65 13.49
C LYS A 331 -14.06 13.02 13.73
N ARG A 332 -13.14 12.25 13.17
CA ARG A 332 -11.70 12.41 13.39
C ARG A 332 -11.07 13.06 12.17
N HIS A 333 -10.25 14.06 12.42
CA HIS A 333 -9.34 14.60 11.43
C HIS A 333 -8.33 13.50 11.07
N SER A 334 -8.09 13.31 9.77
CA SER A 334 -7.25 12.21 9.31
C SER A 334 -6.47 12.58 8.07
N GLU A 335 -5.16 12.66 8.19
CA GLU A 335 -4.21 12.49 7.08
C GLU A 335 -3.76 11.05 7.00
N ILE A 336 -3.26 10.64 5.84
CA ILE A 336 -2.57 9.38 5.66
C ILE A 336 -1.08 9.64 5.58
N LYS A 337 -0.35 9.03 6.51
CA LYS A 337 1.11 8.98 6.48
C LYS A 337 1.57 7.55 6.29
N PHE A 338 2.81 7.38 5.86
CA PHE A 338 3.47 6.08 5.87
C PHE A 338 4.87 6.17 6.45
N ILE A 339 5.33 5.04 6.97
CA ILE A 339 6.73 4.74 7.28
C ILE A 339 7.11 3.45 6.58
N GLN A 340 8.41 3.21 6.40
CA GLN A 340 8.92 1.97 5.83
C GLN A 340 10.14 1.46 6.57
N THR A 341 10.35 0.15 6.56
CA THR A 341 11.63 -0.44 7.00
C THR A 341 12.76 0.07 6.11
N THR A 342 13.94 0.31 6.66
CA THR A 342 15.11 0.82 5.90
C THR A 342 16.14 -0.28 5.69
N ASP A 343 16.73 -0.80 6.76
CA ASP A 343 17.73 -1.88 6.67
C ASP A 343 17.23 -3.19 7.29
N SER A 344 16.47 -3.07 8.38
CA SER A 344 15.99 -4.19 9.16
C SER A 344 14.71 -3.82 9.89
N PHE A 345 14.17 -4.75 10.67
CA PHE A 345 12.99 -4.44 11.49
C PHE A 345 13.27 -3.38 12.57
N GLU A 346 14.54 -3.20 12.91
CA GLU A 346 15.06 -2.23 13.85
C GLU A 346 14.95 -0.79 13.36
N SER A 347 15.05 -0.55 12.05
CA SER A 347 15.21 0.78 11.46
C SER A 347 14.04 1.16 10.54
N TRP A 348 13.39 2.27 10.85
CA TRP A 348 12.22 2.81 10.15
C TRP A 348 12.48 4.22 9.65
N SER A 349 11.90 4.56 8.50
CA SER A 349 11.95 5.90 7.92
C SER A 349 11.22 6.93 8.79
N ALA A 350 11.50 8.21 8.53
CA ALA A 350 10.61 9.29 8.97
C ALA A 350 9.21 9.13 8.31
N PRO A 351 8.14 9.61 8.97
CA PRO A 351 6.82 9.59 8.37
C PRO A 351 6.73 10.54 7.17
N THR A 352 6.12 10.08 6.10
CA THR A 352 5.83 10.88 4.90
C THR A 352 4.33 10.90 4.65
N THR A 353 3.77 12.06 4.32
CA THR A 353 2.34 12.21 4.02
C THR A 353 2.03 11.65 2.63
N LEU A 354 1.16 10.64 2.56
CA LEU A 354 0.60 10.13 1.31
C LEU A 354 -0.62 10.94 0.86
N TRP A 355 -1.44 11.35 1.82
CA TRP A 355 -2.69 12.07 1.55
C TRP A 355 -2.99 13.01 2.71
N GLY A 356 -3.06 14.30 2.45
CA GLY A 356 -3.27 15.34 3.46
C GLY A 356 -3.41 16.71 2.80
N VAL A 357 -3.45 17.78 3.61
CA VAL A 357 -3.71 19.15 3.12
C VAL A 357 -2.75 19.62 2.03
N ASP A 358 -1.54 19.09 2.02
CA ASP A 358 -0.50 19.44 1.06
C ASP A 358 -0.57 18.63 -0.24
N HIS A 359 -1.45 17.62 -0.33
CA HIS A 359 -1.59 16.82 -1.56
C HIS A 359 -2.27 17.66 -2.66
N PRO A 360 -1.74 17.70 -3.89
CA PRO A 360 -2.24 18.61 -4.94
C PRO A 360 -3.69 18.34 -5.36
N GLU A 361 -4.12 17.09 -5.24
CA GLU A 361 -5.50 16.66 -5.53
C GLU A 361 -6.36 16.56 -4.26
N PHE A 362 -5.90 17.13 -3.14
CA PHE A 362 -6.61 17.08 -1.88
C PHE A 362 -7.99 17.74 -2.00
N VAL A 363 -9.02 17.00 -1.59
CA VAL A 363 -10.39 17.50 -1.49
C VAL A 363 -10.85 17.27 -0.06
N GLY A 364 -10.82 18.33 0.75
CA GLY A 364 -11.48 18.34 2.07
C GLY A 364 -13.00 18.16 1.92
N ASP A 365 -13.70 17.86 3.01
CA ASP A 365 -15.17 17.85 2.95
C ASP A 365 -15.68 19.23 2.52
N ALA A 366 -16.35 19.29 1.37
CA ALA A 366 -16.85 20.53 0.78
C ALA A 366 -17.81 21.32 1.70
N ASN A 367 -18.36 20.69 2.75
CA ASN A 367 -19.25 21.34 3.71
C ASN A 367 -18.56 21.88 4.97
N SER A 368 -17.41 21.32 5.36
CA SER A 368 -16.71 21.68 6.60
C SER A 368 -15.28 22.21 6.39
N GLY A 369 -14.61 21.84 5.31
CA GLY A 369 -13.19 22.10 5.08
C GLY A 369 -12.26 21.11 5.81
N ASP A 370 -12.83 20.23 6.62
CA ASP A 370 -12.09 19.29 7.47
C ASP A 370 -11.73 18.00 6.72
N ILE A 371 -10.80 17.24 7.29
CA ILE A 371 -10.25 16.02 6.70
C ILE A 371 -10.86 14.77 7.33
N TYR A 372 -11.84 14.17 6.66
CA TYR A 372 -12.47 12.94 7.15
C TYR A 372 -12.25 11.80 6.15
N ASN A 373 -11.20 11.02 6.37
CA ASN A 373 -10.94 9.75 5.67
C ASN A 373 -10.62 8.64 6.66
N TYR A 374 -10.69 7.39 6.20
CA TYR A 374 -10.46 6.23 7.03
C TYR A 374 -9.98 5.02 6.20
N GLN A 375 -9.28 4.11 6.87
CA GLN A 375 -8.86 2.81 6.34
C GLN A 375 -8.18 2.88 4.98
N ILE A 376 -6.89 3.25 5.00
CA ILE A 376 -6.02 3.04 3.85
C ILE A 376 -5.96 1.54 3.51
N GLY A 377 -6.00 1.26 2.21
CA GLY A 377 -5.72 -0.03 1.63
C GLY A 377 -4.61 0.07 0.61
N LEU A 378 -3.73 -0.93 0.54
CA LEU A 378 -2.62 -0.96 -0.40
C LEU A 378 -2.62 -2.28 -1.17
N LEU A 379 -2.27 -2.21 -2.45
CA LEU A 379 -1.97 -3.36 -3.31
C LEU A 379 -0.80 -2.99 -4.21
N GLU A 380 0.15 -3.91 -4.36
CA GLU A 380 1.17 -3.82 -5.38
C GLU A 380 0.66 -4.49 -6.67
N LEU A 381 0.55 -3.72 -7.75
CA LEU A 381 0.10 -4.21 -9.07
C LEU A 381 1.24 -4.84 -9.85
N SER A 382 2.41 -4.24 -9.73
CA SER A 382 3.70 -4.71 -10.23
C SER A 382 4.80 -4.12 -9.34
N SER A 383 6.03 -4.60 -9.44
CA SER A 383 7.11 -4.17 -8.53
C SER A 383 7.20 -2.64 -8.44
N ASN A 384 6.95 -2.11 -7.25
CA ASN A 384 6.89 -0.68 -6.91
C ASN A 384 5.74 0.15 -7.51
N ASP A 385 4.78 -0.45 -8.23
CA ASP A 385 3.52 0.20 -8.64
C ASP A 385 2.43 -0.11 -7.62
N LEU A 386 2.17 0.85 -6.75
CA LEU A 386 1.16 0.73 -5.71
C LEU A 386 -0.16 1.35 -6.12
N LEU A 387 -1.24 0.69 -5.72
CA LEU A 387 -2.59 1.20 -5.73
C LEU A 387 -3.06 1.37 -4.28
N ALA A 388 -3.55 2.57 -3.97
CA ALA A 388 -4.12 2.90 -2.68
C ALA A 388 -5.62 3.14 -2.75
N THR A 389 -6.35 2.76 -1.70
CA THR A 389 -7.79 3.05 -1.53
C THR A 389 -8.05 3.71 -0.19
N LEU A 390 -8.98 4.66 -0.13
CA LEU A 390 -9.43 5.33 1.09
C LEU A 390 -10.95 5.41 1.16
N ASP A 391 -11.52 5.17 2.34
CA ASP A 391 -12.92 5.51 2.64
C ASP A 391 -13.00 7.01 2.92
N MET A 392 -13.68 7.74 2.04
CA MET A 392 -13.97 9.17 2.20
C MET A 392 -15.36 9.40 2.82
N PHE A 393 -15.95 8.33 3.36
CA PHE A 393 -17.28 8.30 3.96
C PHE A 393 -18.42 8.64 2.99
N ASP A 394 -19.65 8.51 3.47
CA ASP A 394 -20.89 8.81 2.72
C ASP A 394 -20.99 8.16 1.33
N GLY A 395 -20.45 6.95 1.22
CA GLY A 395 -20.46 6.18 -0.03
C GLY A 395 -19.41 6.64 -1.05
N LYS A 396 -18.53 7.57 -0.67
CA LYS A 396 -17.40 8.04 -1.47
C LYS A 396 -16.15 7.23 -1.11
N GLN A 397 -15.43 6.82 -2.13
CA GLN A 397 -14.10 6.24 -1.98
C GLN A 397 -13.14 6.99 -2.88
N LEU A 398 -11.87 6.98 -2.49
CA LEU A 398 -10.76 7.51 -3.26
C LEU A 398 -9.83 6.36 -3.64
N VAL A 399 -9.38 6.37 -4.90
CA VAL A 399 -8.34 5.48 -5.40
C VAL A 399 -7.24 6.34 -6.00
N PHE A 400 -5.99 6.07 -5.65
CA PHE A 400 -4.84 6.82 -6.14
C PHE A 400 -3.59 5.94 -6.17
N ARG A 401 -2.54 6.40 -6.86
CA ARG A 401 -1.23 5.75 -6.84
C ARG A 401 -0.32 6.52 -5.88
N PRO A 402 -0.02 6.00 -4.68
CA PRO A 402 0.85 6.69 -3.76
C PRO A 402 2.28 6.67 -4.31
N SER A 403 2.91 7.84 -4.35
CA SER A 403 4.37 7.91 -4.46
C SER A 403 4.95 7.72 -3.06
N LEU A 404 5.61 6.58 -2.83
CA LEU A 404 6.23 6.28 -1.54
C LEU A 404 7.56 7.01 -1.32
N GLY A 405 7.78 8.16 -1.96
CA GLY A 405 8.94 9.03 -1.74
C GLY A 405 10.23 8.25 -1.48
N GLY A 406 10.75 7.58 -2.51
CA GLY A 406 11.88 6.67 -2.33
C GLY A 406 12.60 6.29 -3.61
N ASN A 407 11.88 6.15 -4.72
CA ASN A 407 12.49 5.71 -5.98
C ASN A 407 12.29 6.72 -7.12
N THR A 408 12.95 7.88 -7.07
CA THR A 408 12.91 8.87 -8.16
C THR A 408 14.31 9.27 -8.61
N ALA A 409 14.52 9.23 -9.92
CA ALA A 409 15.69 9.75 -10.58
C ALA A 409 15.51 11.18 -11.09
N ASP A 410 14.42 11.86 -10.72
CA ASP A 410 14.27 13.32 -10.81
C ASP A 410 14.93 13.92 -9.56
N PHE A 411 16.20 14.28 -9.69
CA PHE A 411 17.03 14.75 -8.60
C PHE A 411 17.05 16.27 -8.50
N ASP A 412 16.65 17.01 -9.54
CA ASP A 412 16.48 18.46 -9.48
C ASP A 412 15.04 18.92 -9.23
N GLU A 413 14.13 17.96 -9.01
CA GLU A 413 12.71 18.17 -8.73
C GLU A 413 12.03 18.99 -9.85
N SER A 414 12.50 18.85 -11.08
CA SER A 414 11.97 19.57 -12.24
C SER A 414 10.67 18.96 -12.77
N GLY A 415 10.29 17.78 -12.29
CA GLY A 415 9.15 17.03 -12.81
C GLY A 415 9.49 16.20 -14.05
N LEU A 416 10.76 16.16 -14.47
CA LEU A 416 11.28 15.41 -15.62
C LEU A 416 12.49 14.61 -15.18
N VAL A 417 12.65 13.39 -15.70
CA VAL A 417 13.90 12.64 -15.56
C VAL A 417 14.70 12.79 -16.85
N ASP A 418 15.72 13.64 -16.84
CA ASP A 418 16.49 13.97 -18.04
C ASP A 418 18.01 14.01 -17.81
N GLY A 419 18.73 14.68 -18.72
CA GLY A 419 20.19 14.79 -18.63
C GLY A 419 20.67 15.64 -17.45
N ALA A 420 19.86 16.53 -16.91
CA ALA A 420 20.15 17.32 -15.70
C ALA A 420 20.28 16.40 -14.48
N ASP A 421 19.38 15.42 -14.38
CA ASP A 421 19.41 14.41 -13.34
C ASP A 421 20.61 13.47 -13.49
N LEU A 422 20.92 13.04 -14.71
CA LEU A 422 22.11 12.24 -14.95
C LEU A 422 23.37 12.96 -14.46
N LEU A 423 23.44 14.28 -14.64
CA LEU A 423 24.54 15.11 -14.15
C LEU A 423 24.55 15.23 -12.62
N ILE A 424 23.41 15.12 -11.95
CA ILE A 424 23.34 15.05 -10.48
C ILE A 424 23.87 13.69 -10.01
N TRP A 425 23.37 12.59 -10.55
CA TRP A 425 23.88 11.25 -10.23
C TRP A 425 25.40 11.13 -10.50
N GLN A 426 25.88 11.61 -11.65
CA GLN A 426 27.32 11.59 -11.97
C GLN A 426 28.18 12.38 -10.97
N ARG A 427 27.63 13.44 -10.36
CA ARG A 427 28.31 14.20 -9.31
C ARG A 427 28.24 13.50 -7.96
N GLY A 428 27.18 12.73 -7.73
CA GLY A 428 26.94 12.01 -6.48
C GLY A 428 27.57 10.63 -6.39
N VAL A 429 27.90 9.98 -7.51
CA VAL A 429 28.37 8.59 -7.50
C VAL A 429 29.52 8.35 -6.53
N GLY A 430 29.31 7.40 -5.61
CA GLY A 430 30.21 7.08 -4.50
C GLY A 430 29.97 7.84 -3.20
N LEU A 431 28.98 8.74 -3.15
CA LEU A 431 28.49 9.31 -1.89
C LEU A 431 27.73 8.24 -1.08
N THR A 432 27.83 8.35 0.24
CA THR A 432 27.14 7.48 1.20
C THR A 432 26.49 8.32 2.30
N GLY A 433 25.52 7.75 3.01
CA GLY A 433 24.75 8.44 4.05
C GLY A 433 23.88 9.58 3.52
N GLN A 434 23.43 9.49 2.26
CA GLN A 434 22.47 10.43 1.72
C GLN A 434 21.11 10.26 2.42
N THR A 435 20.37 11.35 2.55
CA THR A 435 19.06 11.37 3.20
C THR A 435 17.96 11.85 2.25
N SER A 436 18.29 12.02 0.97
CA SER A 436 17.37 12.45 -0.09
C SER A 436 17.94 12.14 -1.46
N THR A 437 17.07 11.98 -2.45
CA THR A 437 17.40 11.69 -3.85
C THR A 437 18.16 12.83 -4.54
N THR A 438 18.10 14.07 -4.05
CA THR A 438 18.70 15.28 -4.69
C THR A 438 20.21 15.24 -4.95
N THR A 439 20.89 14.22 -4.46
CA THR A 439 22.33 13.98 -4.66
C THR A 439 22.62 12.81 -5.59
N GLY A 440 21.60 12.17 -6.16
CA GLY A 440 21.71 11.00 -7.02
C GLY A 440 21.29 9.68 -6.39
N ASP A 441 20.84 9.66 -5.13
CA ASP A 441 20.36 8.46 -4.42
C ASP A 441 18.91 8.17 -4.82
N ALA A 442 18.77 7.67 -6.04
CA ALA A 442 17.49 7.43 -6.68
C ALA A 442 16.69 6.36 -5.96
N THR A 443 17.33 5.39 -5.31
CA THR A 443 16.66 4.29 -4.58
C THR A 443 16.37 4.61 -3.11
N GLY A 444 16.90 5.73 -2.60
CA GLY A 444 16.67 6.19 -1.23
C GLY A 444 17.35 5.33 -0.17
N GLU A 445 18.36 4.53 -0.55
CA GLU A 445 19.10 3.62 0.34
C GLU A 445 20.33 4.28 0.98
N GLY A 446 20.55 5.57 0.71
CA GLY A 446 21.61 6.37 1.27
C GLY A 446 22.95 6.23 0.55
N ASN A 447 23.05 5.42 -0.50
CA ASN A 447 24.25 5.26 -1.33
C ASN A 447 23.95 5.73 -2.75
N VAL A 448 24.91 6.39 -3.40
CA VAL A 448 24.78 6.76 -4.82
C VAL A 448 25.66 5.83 -5.66
N ASP A 449 25.06 4.82 -6.29
CA ASP A 449 25.75 3.79 -7.03
C ASP A 449 25.05 3.36 -8.34
N ALA A 450 25.34 2.15 -8.82
CA ALA A 450 24.82 1.63 -10.07
C ALA A 450 23.32 1.30 -10.03
N ALA A 451 22.75 1.05 -8.85
CA ALA A 451 21.32 0.83 -8.67
C ALA A 451 20.54 2.12 -8.99
N ASP A 452 21.03 3.27 -8.55
CA ASP A 452 20.45 4.58 -8.87
C ASP A 452 20.53 4.92 -10.34
N LEU A 453 21.66 4.60 -10.98
CA LEU A 453 21.81 4.81 -12.42
C LEU A 453 20.84 3.92 -13.19
N ALA A 454 20.63 2.68 -12.76
CA ALA A 454 19.66 1.78 -13.37
C ALA A 454 18.25 2.36 -13.27
N LEU A 455 17.89 2.94 -12.11
CA LEU A 455 16.62 3.63 -11.91
C LEU A 455 16.51 4.90 -12.79
N TRP A 456 17.58 5.68 -12.95
CA TRP A 456 17.61 6.81 -13.88
C TRP A 456 17.41 6.39 -15.33
N GLN A 457 18.13 5.35 -15.78
CA GLN A 457 18.00 4.83 -17.15
C GLN A 457 16.59 4.37 -17.46
N GLN A 458 15.94 3.84 -16.45
CA GLN A 458 14.59 3.33 -16.48
C GLN A 458 13.54 4.44 -16.54
N GLN A 459 13.77 5.52 -15.82
CA GLN A 459 12.84 6.65 -15.73
C GLN A 459 13.13 7.75 -16.79
N TYR A 460 14.28 7.71 -17.48
CA TYR A 460 14.69 8.72 -18.46
C TYR A 460 13.64 9.02 -19.52
N GLY A 461 13.30 10.31 -19.67
CA GLY A 461 12.25 10.80 -20.56
C GLY A 461 10.84 10.71 -19.97
N GLY A 462 10.70 10.19 -18.75
CA GLY A 462 9.46 10.20 -17.97
C GLY A 462 9.23 11.54 -17.27
N THR A 463 7.97 11.83 -16.98
CA THR A 463 7.54 12.98 -16.17
C THR A 463 7.16 12.48 -14.78
N THR A 464 7.80 12.99 -13.74
CA THR A 464 7.50 12.74 -12.33
C THR A 464 6.40 13.67 -11.79
N ASP A 465 6.13 14.79 -12.49
CA ASP A 465 5.06 15.74 -12.18
C ASP A 465 4.07 15.88 -13.38
N PRO A 466 2.77 15.59 -13.20
CA PRO A 466 1.74 15.82 -14.22
C PRO A 466 1.62 17.28 -14.69
N ALA A 467 2.07 18.26 -13.90
CA ALA A 467 2.03 19.68 -14.27
C ALA A 467 3.03 20.06 -15.38
N ALA A 468 4.07 19.24 -15.61
CA ALA A 468 5.05 19.45 -16.68
C ALA A 468 4.55 18.96 -18.06
N ALA A 469 3.47 18.17 -18.10
CA ALA A 469 2.89 17.62 -19.32
C ALA A 469 1.99 18.64 -20.06
N GLY A 470 2.62 19.59 -20.76
CA GLY A 470 2.07 20.15 -21.99
C GLY A 470 1.77 21.65 -21.99
N THR A 471 2.70 22.42 -22.55
CA THR A 471 2.26 23.30 -23.64
C THR A 471 2.51 22.52 -24.94
N SER A 472 1.43 22.05 -25.56
CA SER A 472 1.51 21.63 -26.96
C SER A 472 2.02 22.84 -27.75
N VAL A 473 3.26 22.74 -28.23
CA VAL A 473 3.80 23.70 -29.18
C VAL A 473 2.89 23.63 -30.41
N PRO A 474 2.16 24.70 -30.77
CA PRO A 474 1.33 24.68 -31.97
C PRO A 474 2.23 24.36 -33.16
N GLU A 475 1.90 23.32 -33.92
CA GLU A 475 2.67 22.94 -35.10
C GLU A 475 2.89 24.18 -35.97
N PRO A 476 4.13 24.43 -36.45
CA PRO A 476 4.43 25.68 -37.12
C PRO A 476 3.58 25.78 -38.39
N ALA A 477 2.90 26.91 -38.56
CA ALA A 477 2.02 27.26 -39.69
C ALA A 477 2.69 27.15 -41.09
N THR A 478 3.93 26.69 -41.17
CA THR A 478 4.69 26.35 -42.37
C THR A 478 3.98 25.36 -43.28
N ALA A 479 3.30 24.33 -42.78
CA ALA A 479 2.57 23.38 -43.63
C ALA A 479 1.35 24.05 -44.29
N ALA A 480 0.60 24.86 -43.53
CA ALA A 480 -0.52 25.63 -44.05
C ALA A 480 -0.07 26.70 -45.06
N LEU A 481 1.04 27.41 -44.78
CA LEU A 481 1.63 28.39 -45.71
C LEU A 481 2.20 27.74 -46.98
N ALA A 482 2.81 26.56 -46.88
CA ALA A 482 3.28 25.80 -48.03
C ALA A 482 2.11 25.37 -48.93
N LEU A 483 0.98 24.95 -48.34
CA LEU A 483 -0.22 24.60 -49.09
C LEU A 483 -0.82 25.81 -49.83
N VAL A 484 -0.88 26.98 -49.18
CA VAL A 484 -1.34 28.24 -49.80
C VAL A 484 -0.40 28.70 -50.92
N ALA A 485 0.92 28.56 -50.75
CA ALA A 485 1.90 28.90 -51.77
C ALA A 485 1.77 28.01 -53.02
N VAL A 486 1.54 26.70 -52.85
CA VAL A 486 1.32 25.77 -53.98
C VAL A 486 0.01 26.10 -54.71
N LEU A 487 -1.06 26.42 -53.98
CA LEU A 487 -2.35 26.76 -54.57
C LEU A 487 -2.34 28.08 -55.35
N THR A 488 -1.56 29.07 -54.92
CA THR A 488 -1.44 30.36 -55.64
C THR A 488 -0.60 30.28 -56.91
N LEU A 489 0.40 29.40 -56.97
CA LEU A 489 1.20 29.17 -58.18
C LEU A 489 0.44 28.42 -59.28
N ALA A 490 -0.55 27.60 -58.92
CA ALA A 490 -1.36 26.84 -59.88
C ALA A 490 -2.41 27.70 -60.63
N VAL A 491 -2.74 28.90 -60.12
CA VAL A 491 -3.82 29.75 -60.65
C VAL A 491 -3.30 30.86 -61.59
N VAL A 492 -1.98 30.99 -61.79
CA VAL A 492 -1.45 31.98 -62.77
C VAL A 492 -1.58 31.41 -64.19
N PRO A 493 -2.49 31.93 -65.05
CA PRO A 493 -2.54 31.50 -66.44
C PRO A 493 -1.27 31.97 -67.13
N THR A 494 -0.49 31.02 -67.64
CA THR A 494 0.66 31.30 -68.50
C THR A 494 0.17 32.02 -69.76
N ARG A 495 0.27 33.35 -69.76
CA ARG A 495 0.06 34.17 -70.96
C ARG A 495 1.13 33.78 -71.98
N ARG A 496 0.77 32.87 -72.88
CA ARG A 496 1.53 32.58 -74.11
C ARG A 496 1.69 33.89 -74.88
N ARG A 497 2.89 34.49 -74.83
CA ARG A 497 3.27 35.59 -75.70
C ARG A 497 3.48 35.03 -77.11
N SER A 498 2.46 35.12 -77.95
CA SER A 498 2.62 34.94 -79.40
C SER A 498 3.39 36.14 -79.96
N TRP A 499 4.65 35.94 -80.30
CA TRP A 499 5.39 36.86 -81.16
C TRP A 499 4.88 36.67 -82.59
N ALA A 500 4.03 37.60 -83.04
CA ALA A 500 3.68 37.73 -84.44
C ALA A 500 4.61 38.77 -85.09
N ASN A 501 5.41 38.30 -86.04
CA ASN A 501 6.15 39.10 -87.00
C ASN A 501 5.20 40.04 -87.76
N ARG A 502 5.63 41.28 -87.98
CA ARG A 502 5.22 42.07 -89.14
C ARG A 502 6.47 42.70 -89.78
N PRO A 503 6.48 42.81 -91.12
CA PRO A 503 7.66 43.15 -91.92
C PRO A 503 8.22 44.55 -91.66
#